data_AF-A0A1B6CW16-F1
#
_entry.id   AF-A0A1B6CW16-F1
#
_cell.length_a   1.000
_cell.length_b   1.000
_cell.length_c   1.000
_cell.angle_alpha   90.00
_cell.angle_beta   90.00
_cell.angle_gamma   90.00
#
_symmetry.space_group_name_H-M   'P 1'
#
loop_
_entity.id
_entity.type
_entity.pdbx_description
1 polymer ?
#
loop_
_entity_poly.entity_id
_entity_poly.type
_entity_poly.pdbx_seq_one_letter_code
_entity_poly.pdbx_strand_id
1 'polypeptide(L)'
;ELYAILVDALCRSLRLFERSLSQKTEPLSSPKLFHFAPPILGHFFTLIYLSKDDDDSLEQERKKFHKYLSLSMERPVFRRSNAFMFQDNIAANAPLINPHEALHASGIYKIYVVNFVTHVGACCMACVFMFYFLVKDGVAS
;
A
#
# COMPACT_ATOMS: atom_id res chain seq x y z
N GLU A 1 -16.10 -5.26 -23.08
CA GLU A 1 -14.69 -5.10 -22.69
C GLU A 1 -14.46 -5.27 -21.19
N LEU A 2 -15.13 -4.48 -20.32
CA LEU A 2 -15.02 -4.59 -18.85
C LEU A 2 -15.21 -6.03 -18.31
N TYR A 3 -16.24 -6.74 -18.77
CA TYR A 3 -16.51 -8.12 -18.33
C TYR A 3 -15.31 -9.05 -18.55
N ALA A 4 -14.66 -8.97 -19.72
CA ALA A 4 -13.50 -9.81 -20.02
C ALA A 4 -12.31 -9.49 -19.11
N ILE A 5 -12.10 -8.20 -18.80
CA ILE A 5 -11.06 -7.74 -17.86
C ILE A 5 -11.33 -8.30 -16.46
N LEU A 6 -12.57 -8.25 -15.98
CA LEU A 6 -12.96 -8.77 -14.66
C LEU A 6 -12.77 -10.28 -14.56
N VAL A 7 -13.18 -11.02 -15.60
CA VAL A 7 -13.00 -12.48 -15.65
C VAL A 7 -11.52 -12.83 -15.64
N ASP A 8 -10.69 -12.16 -16.45
CA ASP A 8 -9.25 -12.39 -16.48
C ASP A 8 -8.57 -12.05 -15.15
N ALA A 9 -8.95 -10.93 -14.51
CA ALA A 9 -8.48 -10.57 -13.17
C ALA A 9 -8.85 -11.64 -12.13
N LEU A 10 -10.08 -12.15 -12.16
CA LEU A 10 -10.53 -13.23 -11.27
C LEU A 10 -9.72 -14.52 -11.52
N CYS A 11 -9.54 -14.92 -12.77
CA CYS A 11 -8.75 -16.09 -13.13
C CYS A 11 -7.28 -15.95 -12.67
N ARG A 12 -6.69 -14.76 -12.78
CA ARG A 12 -5.33 -14.48 -12.27
C ARG A 12 -5.28 -14.62 -10.75
N SER A 13 -6.25 -14.07 -10.03
CA SER A 13 -6.35 -14.22 -8.57
C SER A 13 -6.47 -15.68 -8.16
N LEU A 14 -7.33 -16.47 -8.82
CA LEU A 14 -7.48 -17.90 -8.53
C LEU A 14 -6.17 -18.68 -8.74
N ARG A 15 -5.42 -18.39 -9.81
CA ARG A 15 -4.09 -18.97 -10.04
C ARG A 15 -3.06 -18.58 -8.96
N LEU A 16 -3.15 -17.35 -8.43
CA LEU A 16 -2.31 -16.94 -7.30
C LEU A 16 -2.67 -17.74 -6.03
N PHE A 17 -3.97 -17.93 -5.76
CA PHE A 17 -4.43 -18.75 -4.63
C PHE A 17 -3.92 -20.18 -4.76
N GLU A 18 -4.11 -20.81 -5.92
CA GLU A 18 -3.62 -22.16 -6.21
C GLU A 18 -2.12 -22.28 -5.92
N ARG A 19 -1.29 -21.39 -6.48
CA ARG A 19 0.16 -21.40 -6.25
C ARG A 19 0.55 -21.25 -4.78
N SER A 20 -0.13 -20.36 -4.04
CA SER A 20 0.14 -20.12 -2.62
C SER A 20 -0.18 -21.36 -1.77
N LEU A 21 -1.24 -22.10 -2.14
CA LEU A 21 -1.67 -23.30 -1.43
C LEU A 21 -0.85 -24.54 -1.81
N SER A 22 -0.50 -24.71 -3.10
CA SER A 22 0.27 -25.86 -3.58
C SER A 22 1.73 -25.87 -3.10
N GLN A 23 2.28 -24.73 -2.68
CA GLN A 23 3.65 -24.62 -2.20
C GLN A 23 3.86 -25.13 -0.76
N LYS A 24 2.80 -25.48 -0.01
CA LYS A 24 2.90 -25.90 1.39
C LYS A 24 2.37 -27.33 1.60
N THR A 25 3.12 -28.13 2.35
CA THR A 25 2.80 -29.51 2.73
C THR A 25 1.97 -29.62 4.01
N GLU A 26 1.91 -28.54 4.80
CA GLU A 26 1.24 -28.46 6.10
C GLU A 26 -0.24 -28.08 5.98
N PRO A 27 -1.09 -28.34 7.01
CA PRO A 27 -2.51 -28.03 6.97
C PRO A 27 -2.78 -26.58 6.58
N LEU A 28 -3.48 -26.43 5.45
CA LEU A 28 -3.71 -25.19 4.74
C LEU A 28 -4.24 -24.11 5.69
N SER A 29 -3.44 -23.07 5.89
CA SER A 29 -3.92 -21.83 6.50
C SER A 29 -4.73 -21.05 5.47
N SER A 30 -5.74 -20.31 5.92
CA SER A 30 -6.56 -19.48 5.03
C SER A 30 -5.67 -18.47 4.30
N PRO A 31 -5.60 -18.53 2.96
CA PRO A 31 -4.93 -17.51 2.16
C PRO A 31 -5.75 -16.23 2.21
N LYS A 32 -5.07 -15.08 2.28
CA LYS A 32 -5.69 -13.76 2.24
C LYS A 32 -4.99 -12.91 1.19
N LEU A 33 -5.79 -12.18 0.44
CA LEU A 33 -5.35 -11.34 -0.66
C LEU A 33 -5.16 -9.92 -0.14
N PHE A 34 -4.01 -9.32 -0.48
CA PHE A 34 -3.60 -7.99 -0.05
C PHE A 34 -3.27 -7.16 -1.28
N HIS A 35 -3.88 -5.98 -1.37
CA HIS A 35 -3.63 -5.03 -2.43
C HIS A 35 -2.66 -3.96 -1.94
N PHE A 36 -1.70 -3.58 -2.76
CA PHE A 36 -0.72 -2.54 -2.48
C PHE A 36 -0.77 -1.51 -3.60
N ALA A 37 -0.62 -0.23 -3.27
CA ALA A 37 -0.55 0.83 -4.27
C ALA A 37 0.74 1.65 -4.09
N PRO A 38 1.93 1.10 -4.38
CA PRO A 38 3.16 1.87 -4.29
C PRO A 38 3.09 3.05 -5.28
N PRO A 39 3.38 4.30 -4.85
CA PRO A 39 3.19 5.48 -5.70
C PRO A 39 3.91 5.39 -7.06
N ILE A 40 5.09 4.78 -7.08
CA ILE A 40 5.93 4.64 -8.28
C ILE A 40 5.34 3.68 -9.32
N LEU A 41 4.46 2.75 -8.93
CA LEU A 41 3.85 1.81 -9.87
C LEU A 41 2.65 2.44 -10.60
N GLY A 42 1.93 3.37 -9.96
CA GLY A 42 0.72 3.99 -10.52
C GLY A 42 -0.46 3.02 -10.70
N HIS A 43 -0.36 1.78 -10.21
CA HIS A 43 -1.41 0.78 -10.24
C HIS A 43 -1.31 -0.15 -9.02
N PHE A 44 -2.36 -0.93 -8.79
CA PHE A 44 -2.38 -1.92 -7.70
C PHE A 44 -1.49 -3.11 -8.01
N PHE A 45 -0.72 -3.52 -7.00
CA PHE A 45 0.02 -4.77 -6.96
C PHE A 45 -0.62 -5.68 -5.91
N THR A 46 -0.94 -6.91 -6.27
CA THR A 46 -1.71 -7.82 -5.42
C THR A 46 -0.86 -9.03 -5.02
N LEU A 47 -0.83 -9.34 -3.72
CA LEU A 47 -0.14 -10.49 -3.16
C LEU A 47 -1.09 -11.33 -2.31
N ILE A 48 -0.71 -12.58 -2.08
CA ILE A 48 -1.44 -13.49 -1.19
C ILE A 48 -0.50 -13.89 -0.06
N TYR A 49 -0.96 -13.70 1.17
CA TYR A 49 -0.28 -14.19 2.36
C TYR A 49 -1.19 -15.17 3.10
N LEU A 50 -0.59 -16.23 3.62
CA LEU A 50 -1.31 -17.18 4.47
C LEU A 50 -1.44 -16.61 5.88
N SER A 51 -2.52 -16.95 6.58
CA SER A 51 -2.79 -16.40 7.92
C SER A 51 -1.80 -16.91 8.99
N LYS A 52 -1.10 -18.03 8.74
CA LYS A 52 -0.12 -18.61 9.67
C LYS A 52 1.29 -18.02 9.51
N ASP A 53 1.56 -17.34 8.39
CA ASP A 53 2.90 -16.83 8.11
C ASP A 53 3.13 -15.57 8.95
N ASP A 54 4.21 -15.50 9.70
CA ASP A 54 4.58 -14.25 10.36
C ASP A 54 5.12 -13.23 9.34
N ASP A 55 5.06 -11.94 9.68
CA ASP A 55 5.58 -10.92 8.78
C ASP A 55 7.10 -11.06 8.60
N ASP A 56 7.84 -11.60 9.57
CA ASP A 56 9.30 -11.70 9.49
C ASP A 56 9.76 -12.82 8.54
N SER A 57 9.11 -14.00 8.52
CA SER A 57 9.41 -15.09 7.58
C SER A 57 9.17 -14.70 6.12
N LEU A 58 8.24 -13.77 5.90
CA LEU A 58 7.92 -13.24 4.57
C LEU A 58 8.93 -12.19 4.08
N GLU A 59 9.93 -11.81 4.88
CA GLU A 59 10.89 -10.76 4.51
C GLU A 59 11.64 -11.06 3.21
N GLN A 60 12.19 -12.28 3.09
CA GLN A 60 12.96 -12.65 1.90
C GLN A 60 12.10 -12.66 0.64
N GLU A 61 10.83 -13.06 0.76
CA GLU A 61 9.88 -13.00 -0.35
C GLU A 61 9.58 -11.54 -0.74
N ARG A 62 9.32 -10.66 0.23
CA ARG A 62 9.13 -9.23 -0.03
C ARG A 62 10.33 -8.59 -0.71
N LYS A 63 11.55 -8.93 -0.30
CA LYS A 63 12.79 -8.46 -0.94
C LYS A 63 12.85 -8.85 -2.42
N LYS A 64 12.36 -10.03 -2.79
CA LYS A 64 12.24 -10.43 -4.21
C LYS A 64 11.30 -9.50 -4.96
N PHE A 65 10.12 -9.19 -4.41
CA PHE A 65 9.18 -8.26 -5.05
C PHE A 65 9.75 -6.86 -5.20
N HIS A 66 10.46 -6.35 -4.17
CA HIS A 66 11.18 -5.07 -4.30
C HIS A 66 12.17 -5.08 -5.46
N LYS A 67 12.96 -6.15 -5.59
CA LYS A 67 13.91 -6.29 -6.71
C LYS A 67 13.22 -6.40 -8.06
N TYR A 68 12.15 -7.20 -8.18
CA TYR A 68 11.41 -7.38 -9.43
C TYR A 68 10.72 -6.10 -9.91
N LEU A 69 10.28 -5.26 -8.98
CA LEU A 69 9.57 -4.02 -9.25
C LEU A 69 10.48 -2.78 -9.17
N SER A 70 11.79 -2.97 -9.03
CA SER A 70 12.78 -1.90 -8.91
C SER A 70 12.44 -0.86 -7.82
N LEU A 71 11.93 -1.33 -6.68
CA LEU A 71 11.60 -0.50 -5.52
C LEU A 71 12.78 -0.38 -4.56
N SER A 72 12.94 0.80 -3.94
CA SER A 72 13.93 1.00 -2.87
C SER A 72 13.74 -0.01 -1.72
N MET A 73 14.85 -0.49 -1.17
CA MET A 73 14.89 -1.42 -0.03
C MET A 73 14.91 -0.70 1.33
N GLU A 74 14.95 0.63 1.33
CA GLU A 74 15.06 1.45 2.55
C GLU A 74 13.77 1.46 3.38
N ARG A 75 12.61 1.20 2.75
CA ARG A 75 11.31 1.19 3.41
C ARG A 75 10.52 -0.08 3.07
N PRO A 76 9.83 -0.69 4.03
CA PRO A 76 8.95 -1.82 3.75
C PRO A 76 7.74 -1.36 2.94
N VAL A 77 7.48 -1.98 1.78
CA VAL A 77 6.28 -1.68 0.96
C VAL A 77 5.22 -2.76 1.13
N PHE A 78 5.61 -4.04 1.08
CA PHE A 78 4.67 -5.16 1.00
C PHE A 78 4.32 -5.81 2.35
N ARG A 79 4.44 -5.11 3.48
CA ARG A 79 3.98 -5.63 4.79
C ARG A 79 2.45 -5.64 4.84
N ARG A 80 1.83 -6.56 5.58
CA ARG A 80 0.35 -6.62 5.66
C ARG A 80 -0.28 -5.31 6.13
N SER A 81 0.37 -4.62 7.07
CA SER A 81 -0.05 -3.29 7.57
C SER A 81 -0.01 -2.19 6.51
N ASN A 82 0.75 -2.39 5.43
CA ASN A 82 0.91 -1.43 4.35
C ASN A 82 -0.01 -1.75 3.17
N ALA A 83 -0.87 -2.76 3.32
CA ALA A 83 -1.91 -3.03 2.35
C ALA A 83 -2.87 -1.84 2.27
N PHE A 84 -3.34 -1.59 1.07
CA PHE A 84 -4.26 -0.55 0.75
C PHE A 84 -5.59 -0.73 1.51
N MET A 85 -6.03 0.35 2.14
CA MET A 85 -7.31 0.39 2.85
C MET A 85 -8.38 0.95 1.91
N PHE A 86 -9.39 0.15 1.57
CA PHE A 86 -10.58 0.64 0.90
C PHE A 86 -11.51 1.32 1.90
N GLN A 87 -12.22 2.36 1.48
CA GLN A 87 -13.15 3.11 2.33
C GLN A 87 -14.18 2.20 3.00
N ASP A 88 -14.70 1.22 2.27
CA ASP A 88 -15.68 0.25 2.76
C ASP A 88 -15.16 -0.62 3.92
N ASN A 89 -13.83 -0.71 4.08
CA ASN A 89 -13.20 -1.47 5.16
C ASN A 89 -12.96 -0.63 6.42
N ILE A 90 -13.21 0.68 6.38
CA ILE A 90 -13.05 1.57 7.52
C ILE A 90 -14.34 1.55 8.34
N ALA A 91 -14.25 1.16 9.61
CA ALA A 91 -15.40 1.17 10.50
C ALA A 91 -15.95 2.60 10.67
N ALA A 92 -17.27 2.76 10.78
CA ALA A 92 -17.92 4.07 10.87
C ALA A 92 -17.41 4.96 12.03
N ASN A 93 -16.91 4.35 13.11
CA ASN A 93 -16.34 5.04 14.27
C ASN A 93 -14.80 4.94 14.34
N ALA A 94 -14.13 4.62 13.23
CA ALA A 94 -12.68 4.58 13.19
C ALA A 94 -12.09 6.01 13.23
N PRO A 95 -10.86 6.18 13.75
CA PRO A 95 -10.15 7.46 13.65
C PRO A 95 -9.98 7.90 12.20
N LEU A 96 -10.00 9.22 11.97
CA LEU A 96 -9.72 9.79 10.66
C LEU A 96 -8.28 9.48 10.24
N ILE A 97 -8.14 8.91 9.06
CA ILE A 97 -6.85 8.60 8.43
C ILE A 97 -6.52 9.73 7.45
N ASN A 98 -5.28 10.23 7.50
CA ASN A 98 -4.77 11.32 6.65
C ASN A 98 -5.73 12.53 6.51
N PRO A 99 -6.18 13.16 7.62
CA PRO A 99 -7.13 14.27 7.54
C PRO A 99 -6.63 15.47 6.72
N HIS A 100 -5.32 15.56 6.51
CA HIS A 100 -4.68 16.59 5.70
C HIS A 100 -4.98 16.44 4.19
N GLU A 101 -5.36 15.27 3.70
CA GLU A 101 -5.69 15.04 2.28
C GLU A 101 -6.97 15.79 1.85
N ALA A 102 -7.89 16.02 2.79
CA ALA A 102 -9.13 16.74 2.53
C ALA A 102 -8.97 18.28 2.59
N LEU A 103 -7.77 18.79 2.89
CA LEU A 103 -7.51 20.22 3.02
C LEU A 103 -7.07 20.84 1.70
N HIS A 104 -7.48 22.07 1.46
CA HIS A 104 -6.98 22.86 0.34
C HIS A 104 -5.53 23.30 0.56
N ALA A 105 -4.78 23.43 -0.53
CA ALA A 105 -3.42 23.97 -0.48
C ALA A 105 -3.43 25.39 0.14
N SER A 106 -2.50 25.64 1.05
CA SER A 106 -2.45 26.90 1.81
C SER A 106 -2.00 28.13 1.00
N GLY A 107 -1.76 27.99 -0.32
CA GLY A 107 -1.27 29.05 -1.19
C GLY A 107 0.22 29.38 -1.03
N ILE A 108 0.94 28.67 -0.15
CA ILE A 108 2.40 28.80 0.01
C ILE A 108 3.10 27.94 -1.04
N TYR A 109 4.16 28.48 -1.65
CA TYR A 109 4.84 27.89 -2.80
C TYR A 109 5.59 26.57 -2.50
N LYS A 110 5.86 26.26 -1.23
CA LYS A 110 6.45 24.99 -0.78
C LYS A 110 5.80 24.53 0.52
N ILE A 111 5.19 23.35 0.48
CA ILE A 111 4.58 22.69 1.64
C ILE A 111 5.07 21.24 1.62
N TYR A 112 5.48 20.73 2.77
CA TYR A 112 5.88 19.33 2.95
C TYR A 112 4.81 18.63 3.78
N VAL A 113 4.18 17.59 3.21
CA VAL A 113 3.08 16.86 3.85
C VAL A 113 3.49 15.41 4.11
N VAL A 114 3.03 14.88 5.24
CA VAL A 114 3.35 13.54 5.75
C VAL A 114 2.60 12.48 4.94
N ASN A 115 3.33 11.56 4.28
CA ASN A 115 2.74 10.50 3.47
C ASN A 115 2.84 9.15 4.21
N PHE A 116 1.80 8.77 4.96
CA PHE A 116 1.88 7.61 5.87
C PHE A 116 0.85 6.51 5.67
N VAL A 117 -0.18 6.68 4.85
CA VAL A 117 -1.14 5.60 4.54
C VAL A 117 -1.60 5.76 3.10
N THR A 118 -1.51 4.71 2.28
CA THR A 118 -2.09 4.72 0.93
C THR A 118 -3.58 4.44 1.04
N HIS A 119 -4.39 5.48 0.90
CA HIS A 119 -5.83 5.40 0.78
C HIS A 119 -6.23 6.19 -0.49
N VAL A 120 -7.20 5.72 -1.27
CA VAL A 120 -7.68 6.48 -2.43
C VAL A 120 -8.82 7.36 -1.94
N GLY A 121 -8.50 8.63 -1.81
CA GLY A 121 -9.39 9.75 -2.08
C GLY A 121 -8.63 10.70 -3.00
N ALA A 122 -8.99 10.72 -4.28
CA ALA A 122 -8.66 11.71 -5.32
C ALA A 122 -7.29 12.45 -5.29
N CYS A 123 -6.58 12.29 -6.41
CA CYS A 123 -5.62 13.24 -7.01
C CYS A 123 -4.15 13.28 -6.55
N CYS A 124 -3.31 13.14 -7.57
CA CYS A 124 -1.96 13.66 -7.77
C CYS A 124 -0.75 12.79 -7.41
N MET A 125 -0.06 12.42 -8.48
CA MET A 125 1.12 11.57 -8.64
C MET A 125 2.44 12.25 -8.18
N ALA A 126 2.41 13.19 -7.24
CA ALA A 126 3.60 13.96 -6.89
C ALA A 126 3.61 14.35 -5.42
N CYS A 127 4.29 13.55 -4.58
CA CYS A 127 5.21 14.03 -3.56
C CYS A 127 5.76 12.84 -2.75
N VAL A 128 7.08 12.69 -2.80
CA VAL A 128 7.85 11.56 -2.28
C VAL A 128 8.88 12.10 -1.27
N PHE A 129 8.97 11.45 -0.09
CA PHE A 129 9.85 11.68 1.09
C PHE A 129 9.62 12.96 1.91
N MET A 130 9.98 13.10 3.19
CA MET A 130 10.06 12.30 4.44
C MET A 130 10.27 13.37 5.54
N PHE A 131 9.83 13.13 6.79
CA PHE A 131 9.85 14.03 7.96
C PHE A 131 10.91 15.16 7.99
N TYR A 132 10.56 16.37 8.48
CA TYR A 132 11.24 17.07 9.59
C TYR A 132 10.53 18.39 9.99
N PHE A 133 10.76 18.76 11.26
CA PHE A 133 10.26 19.86 12.06
C PHE A 133 10.05 21.23 11.36
N LEU A 134 8.97 21.92 11.74
CA LEU A 134 8.79 23.37 11.58
C LEU A 134 9.87 24.12 12.40
N VAL A 135 10.94 24.58 11.75
CA VAL A 135 11.74 25.70 12.27
C VAL A 135 11.01 26.98 11.87
N LYS A 136 10.45 27.68 12.87
CA LYS A 136 9.95 29.05 12.72
C LYS A 136 11.15 29.99 12.65
N ASP A 137 11.61 30.33 11.44
CA ASP A 137 12.35 31.58 11.25
C ASP A 137 11.34 32.68 10.90
N GLY A 138 10.73 33.22 11.95
CA GLY A 138 10.04 34.50 11.89
C GLY A 138 11.03 35.61 12.22
N VAL A 139 11.73 36.12 11.21
CA VAL A 139 12.22 37.50 11.25
C VAL A 139 10.99 38.39 11.11
N ALA A 140 10.63 39.06 12.20
CA ALA A 140 9.67 40.16 12.19
C ALA A 140 10.36 41.38 12.78
N SER A 141 10.63 42.33 11.88
CA SER A 141 10.84 43.78 12.07
C SER A 141 11.97 44.25 12.98
#